data_AF-A0A949ACF6-F1
#
_entry.id   AF-A0A949ACF6-F1
#
_cell.length_a   1.000
_cell.length_b   1.000
_cell.length_c   1.000
_cell.angle_alpha   90.00
_cell.angle_beta   90.00
_cell.angle_gamma   90.00
#
_symmetry.space_group_name_H-M   'P 1'
#
loop_
_entity.id
_entity.type
_entity.pdbx_description
1 polymer ?
#
loop_
_entity_poly.entity_id
_entity_poly.type
_entity_poly.pdbx_seq_one_letter_code
_entity_poly.pdbx_strand_id
1 'polypeptide(L)'
;MVDLKEIMETVIVRMKKHRSLYERNEMAVRSQIVDSILRSLGWNIENPEEVQPNVSTEEGIPDYSLFKGDKKLLFIETKKLSIDIEQKEVIGQIAKYCFGEGVKYGVLTNGAIWILFRAFQEGIPMTERIVWKIDVENDEIAATIRRLNTISKENVTDIEKLVKKLQILDEIWHSLLEEPKDLIRGFIPVFDNLLKEGYPEYEFNQAEIEDFIKESVKELICPTEQVPKEPVLDKVAAGWEGTQPRKMKIGADVYEIRNSYDILVNAAEGLIKKGRLKKENCPIVSGHKRNLVSIQPKHRYGDDFRAPKRLSNGLYIETHYSTASCITNARKLLEKFGYRGDMLEVR
;
A
#
# COMPACT_ATOMS: atom_id res chain seq x y z
N MET A 1 -9.24 14.69 -27.15
CA MET A 1 -9.49 14.27 -25.75
C MET A 1 -8.14 13.86 -25.20
N VAL A 2 -7.66 14.48 -24.13
CA VAL A 2 -6.33 14.13 -23.59
C VAL A 2 -6.47 12.82 -22.82
N ASP A 3 -5.59 11.86 -23.09
CA ASP A 3 -5.57 10.56 -22.42
C ASP A 3 -5.34 10.73 -20.91
N LEU A 4 -6.23 10.16 -20.10
CA LEU A 4 -6.12 10.18 -18.64
C LEU A 4 -4.82 9.56 -18.16
N LYS A 5 -4.28 8.58 -18.87
CA LYS A 5 -2.98 8.00 -18.54
C LYS A 5 -1.85 9.03 -18.61
N GLU A 6 -1.74 9.74 -19.73
CA GLU A 6 -0.70 10.76 -19.93
C GLU A 6 -0.82 11.91 -18.91
N ILE A 7 -2.05 12.32 -18.61
CA ILE A 7 -2.31 13.35 -17.59
C ILE A 7 -1.87 12.87 -16.21
N MET A 8 -2.22 11.65 -15.83
CA MET A 8 -1.83 11.09 -14.54
C MET A 8 -0.31 10.98 -14.41
N GLU A 9 0.39 10.49 -15.43
CA GLU A 9 1.86 10.43 -15.45
C GLU A 9 2.48 11.82 -15.29
N THR A 10 1.97 12.82 -16.02
CA THR A 10 2.40 14.22 -15.92
C THR A 10 2.17 14.79 -14.53
N VAL A 11 0.99 14.53 -13.94
CA VAL A 11 0.62 14.99 -12.60
C VAL A 11 1.53 14.36 -11.55
N ILE A 12 1.82 13.06 -11.63
CA ILE A 12 2.72 12.37 -10.69
C ILE A 12 4.11 12.97 -10.73
N VAL A 13 4.67 13.20 -11.93
CA VAL A 13 5.99 13.84 -12.09
C VAL A 13 5.99 15.25 -11.51
N ARG A 14 4.95 16.04 -11.80
CA ARG A 14 4.80 17.41 -11.28
C ARG A 14 4.72 17.43 -9.76
N MET A 15 3.91 16.55 -9.18
CA MET A 15 3.70 16.43 -7.74
C MET A 15 5.00 16.07 -7.01
N LYS A 16 5.77 15.10 -7.53
CA LYS A 16 7.09 14.73 -6.99
C LYS A 16 8.09 15.89 -7.08
N LYS A 17 8.13 16.60 -8.22
CA LYS A 17 9.06 17.72 -8.44
C LYS A 17 8.76 18.93 -7.55
N HIS A 18 7.48 19.21 -7.29
CA HIS A 18 7.04 20.40 -6.56
C HIS A 18 6.37 20.07 -5.21
N ARG A 19 6.78 18.96 -4.58
CA ARG A 19 6.19 18.42 -3.33
C ARG A 19 5.92 19.48 -2.25
N SER A 20 6.94 20.28 -1.92
CA SER A 20 6.88 21.32 -0.87
C SER A 20 5.80 22.38 -1.13
N LEU A 21 5.52 22.71 -2.41
CA LEU A 21 4.44 23.62 -2.76
C LEU A 21 3.08 23.00 -2.43
N TYR A 22 2.85 21.76 -2.87
CA TYR A 22 1.58 21.06 -2.69
C TYR A 22 1.30 20.70 -1.23
N GLU A 23 2.34 20.45 -0.42
CA GLU A 23 2.20 20.22 1.02
C GLU A 23 1.70 21.44 1.78
N ARG A 24 1.89 22.65 1.24
CA ARG A 24 1.58 23.92 1.92
C ARG A 24 0.41 24.68 1.31
N ASN A 25 0.11 24.42 0.03
CA ASN A 25 -0.82 25.21 -0.75
C ASN A 25 -1.93 24.33 -1.35
N GLU A 26 -3.09 24.35 -0.71
CA GLU A 26 -4.29 23.65 -1.16
C GLU A 26 -4.80 24.15 -2.51
N MET A 27 -4.75 25.47 -2.76
CA MET A 27 -5.12 26.06 -4.05
C MET A 27 -4.22 25.56 -5.18
N ALA A 28 -2.93 25.30 -4.91
CA ALA A 28 -2.03 24.71 -5.90
C ALA A 28 -2.39 23.24 -6.19
N VAL A 29 -2.76 22.45 -5.19
CA VAL A 29 -3.29 21.09 -5.40
C VAL A 29 -4.55 21.14 -6.26
N ARG A 30 -5.49 22.00 -5.87
CA ARG A 30 -6.75 22.22 -6.57
C ARG A 30 -6.55 22.57 -8.06
N SER A 31 -5.83 23.65 -8.34
CA SER A 31 -5.67 24.19 -9.70
C SER A 31 -4.69 23.42 -10.61
N GLN A 32 -3.68 22.75 -10.03
CA GLN A 32 -2.61 22.12 -10.83
C GLN A 32 -2.66 20.59 -10.83
N ILE A 33 -3.42 19.97 -9.93
CA ILE A 33 -3.58 18.50 -9.84
C ILE A 33 -5.03 18.14 -10.12
N VAL A 34 -5.95 18.56 -9.26
CA VAL A 34 -7.37 18.18 -9.33
C VAL A 34 -8.01 18.65 -10.65
N ASP A 35 -7.84 19.92 -11.01
CA ASP A 35 -8.38 20.47 -12.26
C ASP A 35 -7.85 19.76 -13.53
N SER A 36 -6.60 19.28 -13.51
CA SER A 36 -6.03 18.55 -14.65
C SER A 36 -6.69 17.18 -14.80
N ILE A 37 -6.92 16.50 -13.68
CA ILE A 37 -7.59 15.20 -13.63
C ILE A 37 -9.07 15.34 -14.01
N LEU A 38 -9.78 16.34 -13.48
CA LEU A 38 -11.19 16.59 -13.81
C LEU A 38 -11.42 16.85 -15.30
N ARG A 39 -10.58 17.69 -15.92
CA ARG A 39 -10.63 17.92 -17.37
C ARG A 39 -10.45 16.63 -18.17
N SER A 40 -9.52 15.78 -17.74
CA SER A 40 -9.28 14.50 -18.41
C SER A 40 -10.41 13.48 -18.18
N LEU A 41 -11.10 13.57 -17.05
CA LEU A 41 -12.35 12.84 -16.77
C LEU A 41 -13.57 13.39 -17.53
N GLY A 42 -13.37 14.37 -18.41
CA GLY A 42 -14.38 14.94 -19.29
C GLY A 42 -15.19 16.09 -18.69
N TRP A 43 -14.85 16.56 -17.48
CA TRP A 43 -15.52 17.69 -16.85
C TRP A 43 -15.00 19.02 -17.38
N ASN A 44 -15.90 19.90 -17.81
CA ASN A 44 -15.51 21.26 -18.16
C ASN A 44 -15.61 22.16 -16.91
N ILE A 45 -14.47 22.45 -16.28
CA ILE A 45 -14.41 23.28 -15.06
C ILE A 45 -14.80 24.75 -15.29
N GLU A 46 -14.80 25.19 -16.55
CA GLU A 46 -15.19 26.55 -16.94
C GLU A 46 -16.70 26.64 -17.26
N ASN A 47 -17.40 25.50 -17.30
CA ASN A 47 -18.85 25.46 -17.51
C ASN A 47 -19.59 25.35 -16.17
N PRO A 48 -20.27 26.42 -15.69
CA PRO A 48 -21.02 26.39 -14.43
C PRO A 48 -22.25 25.46 -14.45
N GLU A 49 -22.69 25.00 -15.62
CA GLU A 49 -23.72 23.96 -15.73
C GLU A 49 -23.18 22.54 -15.45
N GLU A 50 -21.85 22.38 -15.43
CA GLU A 50 -21.19 21.10 -15.18
C GLU A 50 -20.42 21.09 -13.87
N VAL A 51 -19.70 22.18 -13.57
CA VAL A 51 -18.82 22.30 -12.42
C VAL A 51 -19.00 23.67 -11.80
N GLN A 52 -19.46 23.70 -10.55
CA GLN A 52 -19.53 24.94 -9.79
C GLN A 52 -18.55 24.89 -8.61
N PRO A 53 -17.60 25.82 -8.53
CA PRO A 53 -16.72 25.92 -7.39
C PRO A 53 -17.44 26.60 -6.21
N ASN A 54 -17.17 26.14 -4.99
CA ASN A 54 -17.55 26.83 -3.74
C ASN A 54 -19.05 27.13 -3.61
N VAL A 55 -19.92 26.21 -4.02
CA VAL A 55 -21.37 26.36 -3.85
C VAL A 55 -21.71 26.20 -2.36
N SER A 56 -22.27 27.24 -1.75
CA SER A 56 -22.68 27.16 -0.34
C SER A 56 -23.83 26.16 -0.17
N THR A 57 -23.69 25.31 0.84
CA THR A 57 -24.74 24.43 1.37
C THR A 57 -25.06 24.87 2.80
N GLU A 58 -26.12 24.34 3.40
CA GLU A 58 -26.43 24.60 4.83
C GLU A 58 -25.33 24.08 5.76
N GLU A 59 -24.59 23.06 5.33
CA GLU A 59 -23.60 22.36 6.15
C GLU A 59 -22.16 22.89 5.93
N GLY A 60 -21.91 23.63 4.84
CA GLY A 60 -20.61 24.23 4.50
C GLY A 60 -20.40 24.42 3.00
N ILE A 61 -19.15 24.57 2.56
CA ILE A 61 -18.80 24.95 1.18
C ILE A 61 -17.82 23.92 0.60
N PRO A 62 -18.26 22.94 -0.20
CA PRO A 62 -17.38 22.05 -0.92
C PRO A 62 -16.58 22.80 -2.00
N ASP A 63 -15.36 22.36 -2.27
CA ASP A 63 -14.52 22.95 -3.31
C ASP A 63 -15.17 22.88 -4.70
N TYR A 64 -15.76 21.73 -5.03
CA TYR A 64 -16.47 21.52 -6.29
C TYR A 64 -17.81 20.82 -6.09
N SER A 65 -18.80 21.27 -6.85
CA SER A 65 -20.06 20.58 -7.07
C SER A 65 -20.16 20.21 -8.54
N LEU A 66 -20.38 18.92 -8.83
CA LEU A 66 -20.51 18.41 -10.20
C LEU A 66 -21.97 18.15 -10.56
N PHE A 67 -22.35 18.55 -11.77
CA PHE A 67 -23.73 18.56 -12.25
C PHE A 67 -23.84 17.82 -13.59
N LYS A 68 -25.01 17.21 -13.83
CA LYS A 68 -25.38 16.72 -15.15
C LYS A 68 -26.83 17.11 -15.42
N GLY A 69 -27.01 18.13 -16.26
CA GLY A 69 -28.26 18.89 -16.29
C GLY A 69 -28.50 19.55 -14.92
N ASP A 70 -29.75 19.57 -14.47
CA ASP A 70 -30.10 20.23 -13.19
C ASP A 70 -29.77 19.41 -11.94
N LYS A 71 -29.24 18.19 -12.11
CA LYS A 71 -28.97 17.28 -11.01
C LYS A 71 -27.53 17.43 -10.51
N LYS A 72 -27.40 17.81 -9.25
CA LYS A 72 -26.16 17.73 -8.48
C LYS A 72 -25.84 16.27 -8.18
N LEU A 73 -24.68 15.78 -8.59
CA LEU A 73 -24.34 14.35 -8.55
C LEU A 73 -23.20 13.99 -7.60
N LEU A 74 -22.23 14.90 -7.43
CA LEU A 74 -21.00 14.61 -6.70
C LEU A 74 -20.41 15.88 -6.11
N PHE A 75 -19.97 15.82 -4.86
CA PHE A 75 -19.11 16.84 -4.28
C PHE A 75 -17.66 16.40 -4.30
N ILE A 76 -16.75 17.36 -4.46
CA ILE A 76 -15.32 17.13 -4.29
C ILE A 76 -14.80 18.11 -3.25
N GLU A 77 -14.08 17.57 -2.27
CA GLU A 77 -13.39 18.32 -1.22
C GLU A 77 -11.88 18.05 -1.37
N THR A 78 -11.10 19.12 -1.48
CA THR A 78 -9.66 19.07 -1.69
C THR A 78 -8.94 19.50 -0.42
N LYS A 79 -7.80 18.89 -0.13
CA LYS A 79 -6.85 19.33 0.90
C LYS A 79 -5.46 19.53 0.30
N LYS A 80 -4.60 20.27 1.00
CA LYS A 80 -3.16 20.28 0.70
C LYS A 80 -2.54 18.89 0.95
N LEU A 81 -1.46 18.57 0.23
CA LEU A 81 -0.83 17.24 0.19
C LEU A 81 -0.37 16.72 1.56
N SER A 82 -0.10 17.60 2.53
CA SER A 82 0.34 17.22 3.88
C SER A 82 -0.78 16.74 4.80
N ILE A 83 -2.05 16.90 4.41
CA ILE A 83 -3.20 16.47 5.20
C ILE A 83 -3.51 15.02 4.90
N ASP A 84 -3.64 14.22 5.97
CA ASP A 84 -4.23 12.90 5.92
C ASP A 84 -5.75 13.03 5.81
N ILE A 85 -6.29 12.63 4.67
CA ILE A 85 -7.71 12.76 4.33
C ILE A 85 -8.57 11.59 4.84
N GLU A 86 -7.96 10.59 5.49
CA GLU A 86 -8.68 9.47 6.14
C GLU A 86 -9.11 9.81 7.56
N GLN A 87 -8.66 10.96 8.08
CA GLN A 87 -9.08 11.46 9.39
C GLN A 87 -10.60 11.64 9.46
N LYS A 88 -11.18 11.23 10.59
CA LYS A 88 -12.63 11.22 10.80
C LYS A 88 -13.25 12.62 10.62
N GLU A 89 -12.52 13.66 11.00
CA GLU A 89 -12.94 15.06 10.89
C GLU A 89 -13.05 15.47 9.42
N VAL A 90 -12.10 15.05 8.59
CA VAL A 90 -12.05 15.34 7.14
C VAL A 90 -13.15 14.58 6.40
N ILE A 91 -13.31 13.28 6.70
CA ILE A 91 -14.42 12.46 6.18
C ILE A 91 -15.77 13.04 6.63
N GLY A 92 -15.85 13.52 7.87
CA GLY A 92 -17.03 14.13 8.43
C GLY A 92 -17.50 15.37 7.67
N GLN A 93 -16.59 16.19 7.14
CA GLN A 93 -16.95 17.38 6.35
C GLN A 93 -17.74 16.99 5.10
N ILE A 94 -17.17 16.11 4.26
CA ILE A 94 -17.85 15.71 3.03
C ILE A 94 -19.12 14.92 3.30
N ALA A 95 -19.15 14.12 4.36
CA ALA A 95 -20.32 13.33 4.73
C ALA A 95 -21.54 14.21 5.06
N LYS A 96 -21.31 15.31 5.78
CA LYS A 96 -22.37 16.29 6.12
C LYS A 96 -22.94 16.95 4.88
N TYR A 97 -22.08 17.48 3.99
CA TYR A 97 -22.53 18.12 2.75
C TYR A 97 -23.34 17.16 1.88
N CYS A 98 -22.83 15.94 1.70
CA CYS A 98 -23.50 14.94 0.88
C CYS A 98 -24.86 14.56 1.46
N PHE A 99 -24.93 14.32 2.78
CA PHE A 99 -26.17 13.95 3.44
C PHE A 99 -27.23 15.06 3.40
N GLY A 100 -26.85 16.30 3.75
CA GLY A 100 -27.76 17.45 3.78
C GLY A 100 -28.36 17.78 2.41
N GLU A 101 -27.59 17.56 1.34
CA GLU A 101 -28.00 17.88 -0.04
C GLU A 101 -28.58 16.67 -0.79
N GLY A 102 -28.75 15.52 -0.13
CA GLY A 102 -29.25 14.30 -0.76
C GLY A 102 -28.33 13.71 -1.84
N VAL A 103 -27.05 14.06 -1.83
CA VAL A 103 -26.03 13.55 -2.74
C VAL A 103 -25.46 12.25 -2.18
N LYS A 104 -25.50 11.17 -2.96
CA LYS A 104 -25.11 9.83 -2.48
C LYS A 104 -23.61 9.64 -2.27
N TYR A 105 -22.79 10.34 -3.03
CA TYR A 105 -21.36 10.16 -3.09
C TYR A 105 -20.61 11.48 -2.97
N GLY A 106 -19.41 11.43 -2.41
CA GLY A 106 -18.45 12.52 -2.40
C GLY A 106 -17.05 12.02 -2.67
N VAL A 107 -16.16 12.89 -3.14
CA VAL A 107 -14.75 12.60 -3.35
C VAL A 107 -13.91 13.47 -2.44
N LEU A 108 -12.99 12.85 -1.72
CA LEU A 108 -11.95 13.52 -0.94
C LEU A 108 -10.62 13.33 -1.62
N THR A 109 -9.82 14.39 -1.73
CA THR A 109 -8.45 14.26 -2.24
C THR A 109 -7.48 15.27 -1.64
N ASN A 110 -6.22 14.87 -1.50
CA ASN A 110 -5.10 15.78 -1.24
C ASN A 110 -4.15 15.90 -2.45
N GLY A 111 -4.62 15.47 -3.63
CA GLY A 111 -3.86 15.32 -4.85
C GLY A 111 -3.25 13.92 -5.02
N ALA A 112 -2.58 13.40 -3.99
CA ALA A 112 -1.95 12.08 -4.04
C ALA A 112 -2.91 10.95 -3.71
N ILE A 113 -3.70 11.11 -2.66
CA ILE A 113 -4.73 10.15 -2.28
C ILE A 113 -6.08 10.63 -2.80
N TRP A 114 -6.88 9.74 -3.35
CA TRP A 114 -8.28 9.99 -3.70
C TRP A 114 -9.17 8.93 -3.07
N ILE A 115 -10.27 9.38 -2.49
CA ILE A 115 -11.24 8.53 -1.80
C ILE A 115 -12.61 8.83 -2.38
N LEU A 116 -13.30 7.80 -2.89
CA LEU A 116 -14.75 7.87 -3.09
C LEU A 116 -15.44 7.43 -1.82
N PHE A 117 -16.31 8.30 -1.32
CA PHE A 117 -17.04 8.14 -0.08
C PHE A 117 -18.54 8.03 -0.35
N ARG A 118 -19.22 7.13 0.37
CA ARG A 118 -20.69 7.00 0.33
C ARG A 118 -21.29 7.74 1.52
N ALA A 119 -22.16 8.71 1.24
CA ALA A 119 -22.77 9.59 2.25
C ALA A 119 -23.53 8.82 3.33
N PHE A 120 -24.32 7.84 2.91
CA PHE A 120 -25.18 7.06 3.77
C PHE A 120 -25.18 5.58 3.40
N GLN A 121 -25.08 4.73 4.41
CA GLN A 121 -25.28 3.30 4.31
C GLN A 121 -25.83 2.79 5.65
N GLU A 122 -26.93 2.06 5.58
CA GLU A 122 -27.60 1.51 6.76
C GLU A 122 -26.67 0.53 7.49
N GLY A 123 -26.61 0.64 8.82
CA GLY A 123 -25.80 -0.23 9.67
C GLY A 123 -24.29 -0.03 9.61
N ILE A 124 -23.76 0.78 8.67
CA ILE A 124 -22.32 0.99 8.50
C ILE A 124 -21.88 2.34 9.08
N PRO A 125 -20.91 2.39 10.01
CA PRO A 125 -20.33 3.64 10.52
C PRO A 125 -19.71 4.49 9.42
N MET A 126 -19.71 5.81 9.59
CA MET A 126 -19.14 6.76 8.61
C MET A 126 -17.71 6.40 8.18
N THR A 127 -16.85 6.03 9.12
CA THR A 127 -15.44 5.68 8.84
C THR A 127 -15.26 4.46 7.94
N GLU A 128 -16.30 3.64 7.79
CA GLU A 128 -16.28 2.41 6.97
C GLU A 128 -17.00 2.59 5.61
N ARG A 129 -17.50 3.79 5.30
CA ARG A 129 -18.21 4.07 4.04
C ARG A 129 -17.29 4.51 2.90
N ILE A 130 -16.00 4.18 3.00
CA ILE A 130 -15.06 4.34 1.89
C ILE A 130 -15.37 3.28 0.85
N VAL A 131 -15.68 3.71 -0.36
CA VAL A 131 -16.04 2.83 -1.48
C VAL A 131 -14.79 2.33 -2.18
N TRP A 132 -13.86 3.24 -2.46
CA TRP A 132 -12.52 2.92 -2.90
C TRP A 132 -11.57 4.04 -2.48
N LYS A 133 -10.29 3.67 -2.38
CA LYS A 133 -9.16 4.55 -2.15
C LYS A 133 -8.10 4.25 -3.19
N ILE A 134 -7.42 5.27 -3.67
CA ILE A 134 -6.23 5.14 -4.51
C ILE A 134 -5.12 6.03 -3.99
N ASP A 135 -3.90 5.55 -4.11
CA ASP A 135 -2.66 6.30 -3.96
C ASP A 135 -2.03 6.47 -5.34
N VAL A 136 -2.18 7.65 -5.94
CA VAL A 136 -1.75 7.89 -7.32
C VAL A 136 -0.23 7.75 -7.51
N GLU A 137 0.58 7.82 -6.45
CA GLU A 137 2.03 7.71 -6.53
C GLU A 137 2.52 6.26 -6.43
N ASN A 138 1.75 5.39 -5.76
CA ASN A 138 2.15 4.03 -5.39
C ASN A 138 1.32 2.93 -6.06
N ASP A 139 0.08 3.22 -6.43
CA ASP A 139 -0.80 2.26 -7.09
C ASP A 139 -0.47 2.10 -8.58
N GLU A 140 -0.83 0.94 -9.14
CA GLU A 140 -0.73 0.72 -10.58
C GLU A 140 -1.62 1.71 -11.35
N ILE A 141 -1.03 2.37 -12.37
CA ILE A 141 -1.72 3.41 -13.14
C ILE A 141 -3.05 2.94 -13.73
N ALA A 142 -3.14 1.69 -14.19
CA ALA A 142 -4.35 1.12 -14.76
C ALA A 142 -5.46 0.95 -13.71
N ALA A 143 -5.13 0.56 -12.49
CA ALA A 143 -6.07 0.44 -11.38
C ALA A 143 -6.56 1.82 -10.92
N THR A 144 -5.65 2.79 -10.84
CA THR A 144 -5.94 4.21 -10.55
C THR A 144 -6.92 4.80 -11.56
N ILE A 145 -6.64 4.63 -12.86
CA ILE A 145 -7.52 5.05 -13.96
C ILE A 145 -8.89 4.38 -13.87
N ARG A 146 -8.95 3.08 -13.61
CA ARG A 146 -10.21 2.33 -13.49
C ARG A 146 -11.11 2.92 -12.40
N ARG A 147 -10.54 3.26 -11.24
CA ARG A 147 -11.28 3.85 -10.11
C ARG A 147 -11.67 5.30 -10.37
N LEU A 148 -10.77 6.14 -10.89
CA LEU A 148 -11.09 7.53 -11.25
C LEU A 148 -12.17 7.61 -12.34
N ASN A 149 -12.17 6.69 -13.30
CA ASN A 149 -13.21 6.64 -14.32
C ASN A 149 -14.62 6.44 -13.76
N THR A 150 -14.79 5.96 -12.51
CA THR A 150 -16.12 5.88 -11.88
C THR A 150 -16.77 7.24 -11.70
N ILE A 151 -15.98 8.31 -11.56
CA ILE A 151 -16.44 9.69 -11.36
C ILE A 151 -16.30 10.56 -12.62
N SER A 152 -16.08 9.96 -13.79
CA SER A 152 -16.05 10.69 -15.06
C SER A 152 -17.42 11.24 -15.43
N LYS A 153 -17.47 12.29 -16.27
CA LYS A 153 -18.73 12.90 -16.71
C LYS A 153 -19.69 11.91 -17.36
N GLU A 154 -19.14 10.94 -18.10
CA GLU A 154 -19.92 9.89 -18.74
C GLU A 154 -20.51 8.92 -17.72
N ASN A 155 -19.73 8.55 -16.70
CA ASN A 155 -20.03 7.46 -15.76
C ASN A 155 -20.70 7.89 -14.46
N VAL A 156 -20.65 9.18 -14.09
CA VAL A 156 -21.11 9.70 -12.80
C VAL A 156 -22.58 9.34 -12.47
N THR A 157 -23.43 9.17 -13.49
CA THR A 157 -24.84 8.74 -13.32
C THR A 157 -24.99 7.28 -12.93
N ASP A 158 -23.99 6.47 -13.23
CA ASP A 158 -23.96 5.02 -13.05
C ASP A 158 -22.96 4.59 -11.98
N ILE A 159 -22.50 5.51 -11.11
CA ILE A 159 -21.53 5.23 -10.03
C ILE A 159 -21.92 3.98 -9.25
N GLU A 160 -23.18 3.85 -8.82
CA GLU A 160 -23.65 2.69 -8.04
C GLU A 160 -23.37 1.36 -8.75
N LYS A 161 -23.67 1.31 -10.05
CA LYS A 161 -23.46 0.12 -10.89
C LYS A 161 -21.98 -0.16 -11.08
N LEU A 162 -21.16 0.88 -11.29
CA LEU A 162 -19.72 0.73 -11.47
C LEU A 162 -19.02 0.31 -10.19
N VAL A 163 -19.42 0.87 -9.05
CA VAL A 163 -18.98 0.46 -7.72
C VAL A 163 -19.33 -1.00 -7.46
N LYS A 164 -20.57 -1.42 -7.74
CA LYS A 164 -20.93 -2.84 -7.57
C LYS A 164 -20.14 -3.76 -8.50
N LYS A 165 -19.85 -3.34 -9.74
CA LYS A 165 -18.95 -4.09 -10.64
C LYS A 165 -17.54 -4.25 -10.05
N LEU A 166 -16.97 -3.19 -9.47
CA LEU A 166 -15.67 -3.28 -8.80
C LEU A 166 -15.70 -4.25 -7.62
N GLN A 167 -16.73 -4.16 -6.77
CA GLN A 167 -16.92 -5.09 -5.65
C GLN A 167 -17.05 -6.54 -6.13
N ILE A 168 -17.81 -6.81 -7.19
CA ILE A 168 -17.93 -8.16 -7.75
C ILE A 168 -16.58 -8.67 -8.27
N LEU A 169 -15.79 -7.81 -8.94
CA LEU A 169 -14.46 -8.19 -9.40
C LEU A 169 -13.56 -8.57 -8.21
N ASP A 170 -13.57 -7.77 -7.15
CA ASP A 170 -12.79 -8.04 -5.94
C ASP A 170 -13.29 -9.32 -5.23
N GLU A 171 -14.60 -9.50 -5.07
CA GLU A 171 -15.23 -10.71 -4.50
C GLU A 171 -14.83 -11.98 -5.26
N ILE A 172 -14.95 -11.97 -6.60
CA ILE A 172 -14.57 -13.10 -7.46
C ILE A 172 -13.06 -13.36 -7.40
N TRP A 173 -12.25 -12.30 -7.41
CA TRP A 173 -10.81 -12.43 -7.25
C TRP A 173 -10.46 -13.11 -5.93
N HIS A 174 -11.01 -12.63 -4.80
CA HIS A 174 -10.79 -13.25 -3.49
C HIS A 174 -11.26 -14.70 -3.43
N SER A 175 -12.42 -15.02 -4.02
CA SER A 175 -12.90 -16.40 -4.12
C SER A 175 -11.93 -17.30 -4.91
N LEU A 176 -11.36 -16.80 -6.01
CA LEU A 176 -10.32 -17.51 -6.77
C LEU A 176 -9.02 -17.69 -5.97
N LEU A 177 -8.72 -16.81 -5.01
CA LEU A 177 -7.55 -16.97 -4.15
C LEU A 177 -7.80 -17.99 -3.01
N GLU A 178 -8.98 -18.01 -2.42
CA GLU A 178 -9.33 -18.97 -1.36
C GLU A 178 -9.38 -20.41 -1.90
N GLU A 179 -9.99 -20.60 -3.07
CA GLU A 179 -10.06 -21.88 -3.76
C GLU A 179 -9.48 -21.79 -5.18
N PRO A 180 -8.14 -21.85 -5.34
CA PRO A 180 -7.49 -21.62 -6.63
C PRO A 180 -7.64 -22.76 -7.64
N LYS A 181 -8.54 -23.72 -7.42
CA LYS A 181 -8.71 -24.90 -8.32
C LYS A 181 -8.99 -24.47 -9.76
N ASP A 182 -9.90 -23.53 -9.96
CA ASP A 182 -10.23 -23.04 -11.30
C ASP A 182 -9.11 -22.20 -11.92
N LEU A 183 -8.40 -21.41 -11.11
CA LEU A 183 -7.23 -20.67 -11.53
C LEU A 183 -6.10 -21.62 -11.98
N ILE A 184 -5.78 -22.63 -11.18
CA ILE A 184 -4.78 -23.66 -11.46
C ILE A 184 -5.17 -24.43 -12.73
N ARG A 185 -6.41 -24.92 -12.80
CA ARG A 185 -6.92 -25.66 -13.96
C ARG A 185 -6.79 -24.86 -15.26
N GLY A 186 -7.06 -23.55 -15.21
CA GLY A 186 -6.90 -22.66 -16.35
C GLY A 186 -5.44 -22.41 -16.73
N PHE A 187 -4.52 -22.45 -15.76
CA PHE A 187 -3.10 -22.14 -15.97
C PHE A 187 -2.27 -23.36 -16.42
N ILE A 188 -2.67 -24.59 -16.06
CA ILE A 188 -1.96 -25.83 -16.43
C ILE A 188 -1.63 -25.89 -17.93
N PRO A 189 -2.57 -25.68 -18.88
CA PRO A 189 -2.25 -25.79 -20.30
C PRO A 189 -1.24 -24.75 -20.78
N VAL A 190 -1.26 -23.55 -20.20
CA VAL A 190 -0.31 -22.48 -20.53
C VAL A 190 1.08 -22.86 -20.02
N PHE A 191 1.17 -23.35 -18.79
CA PHE A 191 2.41 -23.76 -18.16
C PHE A 191 3.05 -24.95 -18.89
N ASP A 192 2.25 -25.96 -19.24
CA ASP A 192 2.69 -27.14 -20.00
C ASP A 192 3.22 -26.77 -21.40
N ASN A 193 2.55 -25.87 -22.11
CA ASN A 193 3.04 -25.39 -23.41
C ASN A 193 4.40 -24.67 -23.29
N LEU A 194 4.58 -23.82 -22.28
CA LEU A 194 5.86 -23.12 -22.06
C LEU A 194 7.00 -24.08 -21.71
N LEU A 195 6.72 -25.16 -20.97
CA LEU A 195 7.71 -26.21 -20.69
C LEU A 195 8.12 -26.94 -21.97
N LYS A 196 7.16 -27.32 -22.81
CA LYS A 196 7.44 -28.00 -24.09
C LYS A 196 8.20 -27.12 -25.08
N GLU A 197 7.91 -25.82 -25.12
CA GLU A 197 8.60 -24.88 -26.00
C GLU A 197 10.03 -24.56 -25.51
N GLY A 198 10.22 -24.38 -24.20
CA GLY A 198 11.51 -23.98 -23.62
C GLY A 198 12.45 -25.13 -23.28
N TYR A 199 11.89 -26.30 -22.96
CA TYR A 199 12.58 -27.45 -22.36
C TYR A 199 12.03 -28.80 -22.89
N PRO A 200 12.01 -29.03 -24.21
CA PRO A 200 11.40 -30.22 -24.82
C PRO A 200 12.03 -31.55 -24.41
N GLU A 201 13.26 -31.53 -23.89
CA GLU A 201 14.00 -32.70 -23.43
C GLU A 201 13.58 -33.23 -22.05
N TYR A 202 12.74 -32.50 -21.32
CA TYR A 202 12.23 -32.89 -20.01
C TYR A 202 10.73 -33.20 -20.06
N GLU A 203 10.35 -34.36 -19.52
CA GLU A 203 8.94 -34.73 -19.37
C GLU A 203 8.46 -34.40 -17.96
N PHE A 204 7.38 -33.62 -17.88
CA PHE A 204 6.67 -33.33 -16.64
C PHE A 204 5.28 -33.94 -16.70
N ASN A 205 4.85 -34.57 -15.62
CA ASN A 205 3.48 -35.09 -15.55
C ASN A 205 2.51 -34.01 -15.08
N GLN A 206 1.24 -34.14 -15.44
CA GLN A 206 0.23 -33.12 -15.13
C GLN A 206 0.02 -32.91 -13.62
N ALA A 207 0.13 -33.96 -12.80
CA ALA A 207 -0.05 -33.85 -11.36
C ALA A 207 1.10 -33.06 -10.70
N GLU A 208 2.33 -33.26 -11.15
CA GLU A 208 3.51 -32.50 -10.73
C GLU A 208 3.36 -31.01 -11.07
N ILE A 209 2.90 -30.69 -12.28
CA ILE A 209 2.62 -29.30 -12.69
C ILE A 209 1.50 -28.70 -11.83
N GLU A 210 0.42 -29.44 -11.62
CA GLU A 210 -0.73 -28.99 -10.82
C GLU A 210 -0.33 -28.69 -9.37
N ASP A 211 0.41 -29.60 -8.73
CA ASP A 211 0.89 -29.43 -7.36
C ASP A 211 1.84 -28.23 -7.26
N PHE A 212 2.77 -28.06 -8.20
CA PHE A 212 3.68 -26.91 -8.23
C PHE A 212 2.95 -25.57 -8.40
N ILE A 213 1.98 -25.49 -9.32
CA ILE A 213 1.20 -24.26 -9.52
C ILE A 213 0.37 -23.97 -8.26
N LYS A 214 -0.22 -24.99 -7.64
CA LYS A 214 -1.00 -24.85 -6.41
C LYS A 214 -0.17 -24.32 -5.25
N GLU A 215 1.05 -24.82 -5.08
CA GLU A 215 2.00 -24.31 -4.09
C GLU A 215 2.39 -22.86 -4.38
N SER A 216 2.75 -22.57 -5.63
CA SER A 216 3.14 -21.23 -6.07
C SER A 216 2.03 -20.19 -5.89
N VAL A 217 0.78 -20.55 -6.21
CA VAL A 217 -0.39 -19.69 -6.03
C VAL A 217 -0.65 -19.44 -4.54
N LYS A 218 -0.54 -20.46 -3.68
CA LYS A 218 -0.64 -20.29 -2.22
C LYS A 218 0.43 -19.33 -1.68
N GLU A 219 1.66 -19.43 -2.18
CA GLU A 219 2.75 -18.50 -1.80
C GLU A 219 2.53 -17.06 -2.29
N LEU A 220 1.80 -16.86 -3.40
CA LEU A 220 1.47 -15.53 -3.91
C LEU A 220 0.32 -14.87 -3.13
N ILE A 221 -0.64 -15.65 -2.66
CA ILE A 221 -1.86 -15.20 -1.96
C ILE A 221 -1.59 -14.95 -0.49
N CYS A 222 -0.96 -15.94 0.14
CA CYS A 222 -0.32 -15.80 1.41
C CYS A 222 1.17 -15.73 1.08
N PRO A 223 1.75 -14.53 0.79
CA PRO A 223 3.16 -14.39 1.06
C PRO A 223 3.31 -14.91 2.48
N THR A 224 4.20 -15.86 2.69
CA THR A 224 4.57 -16.31 4.02
C THR A 224 5.20 -15.12 4.75
N GLU A 225 4.40 -14.12 5.11
CA GLU A 225 4.50 -13.52 6.39
C GLU A 225 4.35 -14.70 7.35
N GLN A 226 5.48 -15.11 7.90
CA GLN A 226 5.49 -15.32 9.34
C GLN A 226 4.94 -14.03 9.97
N VAL A 227 3.62 -13.86 9.92
CA VAL A 227 2.89 -12.98 10.82
C VAL A 227 3.26 -13.55 12.18
N PRO A 228 3.99 -12.80 13.02
CA PRO A 228 4.09 -13.18 14.41
C PRO A 228 2.65 -13.34 14.88
N LYS A 229 2.24 -14.55 15.29
CA LYS A 229 0.98 -14.71 16.01
C LYS A 229 0.97 -13.60 17.06
N GLU A 230 0.08 -12.62 16.91
CA GLU A 230 -0.26 -11.78 18.04
C GLU A 230 -0.61 -12.76 19.17
N PRO A 231 0.07 -12.66 20.32
CA PRO A 231 -0.29 -13.51 21.43
C PRO A 231 -1.74 -13.21 21.74
N VAL A 232 -2.57 -14.25 21.62
CA VAL A 232 -3.87 -14.32 22.28
C VAL A 232 -3.65 -13.79 23.68
N LEU A 233 -4.33 -12.69 24.01
CA LEU A 233 -4.35 -12.09 25.34
C LEU A 233 -5.10 -13.02 26.29
N ASP A 234 -4.48 -14.17 26.57
CA ASP A 234 -4.68 -14.84 27.84
C ASP A 234 -3.89 -14.08 28.89
N LYS A 235 -4.63 -13.76 29.94
CA LYS A 235 -4.29 -12.78 30.95
C LYS A 235 -2.97 -13.09 31.68
N VAL A 236 -2.32 -11.99 32.06
CA VAL A 236 -1.38 -11.80 33.17
C VAL A 236 0.09 -12.19 32.92
N ALA A 237 0.93 -11.17 32.63
CA ALA A 237 1.95 -10.71 33.60
C ALA A 237 2.72 -9.46 33.11
N ALA A 238 2.57 -8.36 33.87
CA ALA A 238 3.43 -7.17 34.00
C ALA A 238 3.65 -6.25 32.78
N GLY A 239 3.33 -4.97 32.97
CA GLY A 239 3.20 -3.94 31.93
C GLY A 239 4.48 -3.51 31.21
N TRP A 240 4.28 -3.06 29.97
CA TRP A 240 5.27 -2.30 29.20
C TRP A 240 4.72 -0.89 28.97
N GLU A 241 5.22 0.07 29.74
CA GLU A 241 5.03 1.51 29.50
C GLU A 241 6.07 2.01 28.49
N GLY A 242 5.67 2.94 27.62
CA GLY A 242 6.44 3.38 26.48
C GLY A 242 7.72 4.17 26.80
N THR A 243 8.87 3.60 26.45
CA THR A 243 10.11 4.33 26.15
C THR A 243 10.87 3.63 25.01
N GLN A 244 11.51 4.40 24.11
CA GLN A 244 12.41 3.83 23.10
C GLN A 244 13.56 3.08 23.78
N PRO A 245 13.90 1.86 23.31
CA PRO A 245 14.92 1.04 23.95
C PRO A 245 16.29 1.70 23.84
N ARG A 246 17.04 1.71 24.94
CA ARG A 246 18.36 2.36 25.02
C ARG A 246 19.50 1.37 25.12
N LYS A 247 19.22 0.11 25.46
CA LYS A 247 20.24 -0.95 25.56
C LYS A 247 19.71 -2.26 25.00
N MET A 248 20.60 -3.04 24.39
CA MET A 248 20.36 -4.44 24.08
C MET A 248 21.47 -5.30 24.66
N LYS A 249 21.15 -6.56 24.90
CA LYS A 249 22.09 -7.59 25.32
C LYS A 249 21.90 -8.81 24.42
N ILE A 250 23.01 -9.36 23.93
CA ILE A 250 23.04 -10.62 23.18
C ILE A 250 23.98 -11.56 23.95
N GLY A 251 23.42 -12.47 24.74
CA GLY A 251 24.22 -13.33 25.63
C GLY A 251 24.96 -12.51 26.68
N ALA A 252 26.29 -12.48 26.67
CA ALA A 252 27.09 -11.68 27.61
C ALA A 252 27.40 -10.26 27.10
N ASP A 253 27.22 -10.00 25.81
CA ASP A 253 27.59 -8.75 25.16
C ASP A 253 26.47 -7.70 25.34
N VAL A 254 26.82 -6.48 25.79
CA VAL A 254 25.88 -5.36 25.98
C VAL A 254 26.20 -4.24 25.00
N TYR A 255 25.16 -3.70 24.36
CA TYR A 255 25.27 -2.64 23.36
C TYR A 255 24.35 -1.47 23.71
N GLU A 256 24.80 -0.25 23.42
CA GLU A 256 23.96 0.95 23.48
C GLU A 256 23.16 1.11 22.19
N ILE A 257 21.89 1.51 22.33
CA ILE A 257 20.96 1.79 21.24
C ILE A 257 20.68 3.29 21.26
N ARG A 258 20.93 3.97 20.14
CA ARG A 258 20.52 5.37 19.94
C ARG A 258 19.32 5.47 19.02
N ASN A 259 19.20 4.54 18.07
CA ASN A 259 18.09 4.41 17.14
C ASN A 259 17.61 2.96 17.09
N SER A 260 16.34 2.75 16.82
CA SER A 260 15.75 1.40 16.79
C SER A 260 16.42 0.44 15.80
N TYR A 261 17.02 0.94 14.70
CA TYR A 261 17.77 0.11 13.76
C TYR A 261 19.10 -0.39 14.31
N ASP A 262 19.67 0.24 15.36
CA ASP A 262 20.93 -0.19 15.98
C ASP A 262 20.79 -1.60 16.54
N ILE A 263 19.58 -2.02 16.92
CA ILE A 263 19.28 -3.38 17.37
C ILE A 263 19.68 -4.42 16.30
N LEU A 264 19.26 -4.15 15.06
CA LEU A 264 19.48 -5.04 13.94
C LEU A 264 20.94 -4.99 13.46
N VAL A 265 21.53 -3.80 13.41
CA VAL A 265 22.93 -3.60 13.02
C VAL A 265 23.87 -4.26 14.04
N ASN A 266 23.68 -4.05 15.34
CA ASN A 266 24.52 -4.64 16.38
C ASN A 266 24.41 -6.18 16.42
N ALA A 267 23.23 -6.74 16.16
CA ALA A 267 23.07 -8.19 16.02
C ALA A 267 23.87 -8.74 14.84
N ALA A 268 23.83 -8.09 13.68
CA ALA A 268 24.61 -8.47 12.52
C ALA A 268 26.12 -8.33 12.78
N GLU A 269 26.57 -7.22 13.37
CA GLU A 269 27.97 -6.98 13.74
C GLU A 269 28.48 -7.98 14.78
N GLY A 270 27.65 -8.37 15.75
CA GLY A 270 27.97 -9.42 16.72
C GLY A 270 28.22 -10.78 16.05
N LEU A 271 27.42 -11.13 15.03
CA LEU A 271 27.60 -12.35 14.24
C LEU A 271 28.86 -12.28 13.35
N ILE A 272 29.19 -11.10 12.82
CA ILE A 272 30.43 -10.87 12.07
C ILE A 272 31.64 -11.06 12.98
N LYS A 273 31.62 -10.45 14.17
CA LYS A 273 32.70 -10.57 15.17
C LYS A 273 32.95 -12.03 15.59
N LYS A 274 31.88 -12.83 15.66
CA LYS A 274 31.94 -14.28 15.96
C LYS A 274 32.25 -15.14 14.73
N GLY A 275 32.53 -14.53 13.57
CA GLY A 275 32.90 -15.21 12.34
C GLY A 275 31.76 -15.99 11.67
N ARG A 276 30.50 -15.73 12.04
CA ARG A 276 29.33 -16.47 11.56
C ARG A 276 28.70 -15.86 10.32
N LEU A 277 28.57 -14.53 10.26
CA LEU A 277 27.99 -13.84 9.11
C LEU A 277 29.08 -13.47 8.10
N LYS A 278 29.20 -14.24 7.02
CA LYS A 278 30.16 -14.04 5.93
C LYS A 278 29.46 -13.80 4.59
N LYS A 279 30.22 -13.37 3.57
CA LYS A 279 29.73 -13.21 2.20
C LYS A 279 29.12 -14.50 1.63
N GLU A 280 29.67 -15.65 2.00
CA GLU A 280 29.17 -16.99 1.63
C GLU A 280 27.75 -17.27 2.13
N ASN A 281 27.30 -16.58 3.18
CA ASN A 281 25.97 -16.76 3.76
C ASN A 281 24.93 -15.80 3.16
N CYS A 282 25.34 -14.91 2.24
CA CYS A 282 24.46 -13.93 1.62
C CYS A 282 23.91 -14.43 0.26
N PRO A 283 22.67 -14.04 -0.10
CA PRO A 283 21.80 -13.12 0.63
C PRO A 283 21.08 -13.77 1.82
N ILE A 284 20.92 -13.01 2.90
CA ILE A 284 20.02 -13.36 3.99
C ILE A 284 18.64 -12.83 3.62
N VAL A 285 17.77 -13.70 3.12
CA VAL A 285 16.38 -13.36 2.77
C VAL A 285 15.55 -13.01 4.02
N SER A 286 14.65 -12.04 3.87
CA SER A 286 13.60 -11.72 4.83
C SER A 286 12.27 -11.63 4.06
N GLY A 287 11.51 -12.72 4.09
CA GLY A 287 10.36 -12.91 3.21
C GLY A 287 10.75 -13.21 1.76
N HIS A 288 9.77 -13.10 0.85
CA HIS A 288 9.89 -13.60 -0.53
C HIS A 288 10.72 -12.68 -1.46
N LYS A 289 10.55 -11.37 -1.35
CA LYS A 289 11.20 -10.39 -2.24
C LYS A 289 12.39 -9.69 -1.60
N ARG A 290 12.43 -9.57 -0.27
CA ARG A 290 13.41 -8.72 0.42
C ARG A 290 14.59 -9.52 0.91
N ASN A 291 15.75 -8.89 0.87
CA ASN A 291 16.97 -9.36 1.50
C ASN A 291 17.20 -8.49 2.73
N LEU A 292 17.36 -9.11 3.90
CA LEU A 292 17.80 -8.44 5.11
C LEU A 292 19.26 -8.02 4.99
N VAL A 293 20.13 -8.96 4.58
CA VAL A 293 21.57 -8.74 4.38
C VAL A 293 21.98 -9.21 3.00
N SER A 294 22.75 -8.42 2.27
CA SER A 294 23.21 -8.75 0.91
C SER A 294 24.61 -8.19 0.64
N ILE A 295 25.26 -8.69 -0.42
CA ILE A 295 26.60 -8.24 -0.85
C ILE A 295 26.52 -6.84 -1.48
N GLN A 296 25.42 -6.56 -2.18
CA GLN A 296 25.05 -5.23 -2.68
C GLN A 296 23.74 -4.81 -2.01
N PRO A 297 23.44 -3.51 -1.86
CA PRO A 297 22.20 -3.04 -1.25
C PRO A 297 20.99 -3.22 -2.19
N LYS A 298 20.77 -4.45 -2.64
CA LYS A 298 19.73 -4.86 -3.59
C LYS A 298 19.00 -6.13 -3.14
N HIS A 299 17.71 -6.13 -3.39
CA HIS A 299 16.78 -7.23 -3.16
C HIS A 299 16.84 -8.26 -4.30
N ARG A 300 16.14 -9.39 -4.12
CA ARG A 300 16.22 -10.58 -5.01
C ARG A 300 15.96 -10.25 -6.48
N TYR A 301 15.07 -9.30 -6.75
CA TYR A 301 14.62 -8.92 -8.09
C TYR A 301 15.20 -7.59 -8.58
N GLY A 302 16.21 -7.04 -7.89
CA GLY A 302 16.95 -5.86 -8.34
C GLY A 302 16.52 -4.53 -7.71
N ASP A 303 15.43 -4.50 -6.93
CA ASP A 303 15.01 -3.33 -6.14
C ASP A 303 16.11 -2.93 -5.14
N ASP A 304 16.34 -1.63 -4.97
CA ASP A 304 17.30 -1.12 -4.00
C ASP A 304 16.79 -1.23 -2.55
N PHE A 305 17.70 -1.44 -1.60
CA PHE A 305 17.39 -1.41 -0.17
C PHE A 305 16.90 -0.03 0.26
N ARG A 306 15.93 -0.01 1.18
CA ARG A 306 15.50 1.20 1.88
C ARG A 306 16.39 1.45 3.10
N ALA A 307 17.10 2.58 3.09
CA ALA A 307 18.08 2.96 4.11
C ALA A 307 19.14 1.86 4.36
N PRO A 308 19.99 1.53 3.37
CA PRO A 308 21.03 0.54 3.54
C PRO A 308 22.11 1.03 4.51
N LYS A 309 22.59 0.14 5.38
CA LYS A 309 23.79 0.36 6.21
C LYS A 309 24.86 -0.64 5.82
N ARG A 310 26.09 -0.14 5.69
CA ARG A 310 27.27 -0.97 5.41
C ARG A 310 27.81 -1.54 6.72
N LEU A 311 27.97 -2.85 6.77
CA LEU A 311 28.53 -3.60 7.89
C LEU A 311 30.06 -3.66 7.81
N SER A 312 30.72 -3.95 8.92
CA SER A 312 32.19 -3.95 9.04
C SER A 312 32.90 -4.91 8.07
N ASN A 313 32.27 -6.02 7.69
CA ASN A 313 32.80 -6.98 6.71
C ASN A 313 32.47 -6.63 5.24
N GLY A 314 31.89 -5.46 4.99
CA GLY A 314 31.56 -4.95 3.67
C GLY A 314 30.21 -5.41 3.10
N LEU A 315 29.41 -6.15 3.87
CA LEU A 315 28.01 -6.46 3.53
C LEU A 315 27.10 -5.25 3.75
N TYR A 316 25.87 -5.32 3.25
CA TYR A 316 24.82 -4.31 3.46
C TYR A 316 23.62 -4.91 4.17
N ILE A 317 23.05 -4.17 5.11
CA ILE A 317 21.81 -4.52 5.83
C ILE A 317 20.75 -3.44 5.62
N GLU A 318 19.51 -3.84 5.39
CA GLU A 318 18.38 -2.91 5.27
C GLU A 318 17.88 -2.48 6.66
N THR A 319 17.62 -1.18 6.86
CA THR A 319 17.29 -0.64 8.20
C THR A 319 16.00 0.15 8.28
N HIS A 320 15.24 0.27 7.17
CA HIS A 320 13.93 0.94 7.16
C HIS A 320 12.82 0.06 7.75
N TYR A 321 12.86 -0.13 9.07
CA TYR A 321 11.95 -0.98 9.84
C TYR A 321 11.47 -0.27 11.11
N SER A 322 10.28 -0.64 11.59
CA SER A 322 9.80 -0.23 12.92
C SER A 322 10.66 -0.86 14.03
N THR A 323 10.60 -0.34 15.26
CA THR A 323 11.32 -0.92 16.41
C THR A 323 11.00 -2.40 16.62
N ALA A 324 9.72 -2.77 16.54
CA ALA A 324 9.28 -4.16 16.68
C ALA A 324 9.84 -5.05 15.55
N SER A 325 9.86 -4.53 14.31
CA SER A 325 10.44 -5.24 13.17
C SER A 325 11.96 -5.36 13.27
N CYS A 326 12.67 -4.36 13.81
CA CYS A 326 14.11 -4.46 14.08
C CYS A 326 14.43 -5.57 15.09
N ILE A 327 13.66 -5.66 16.19
CA ILE A 327 13.81 -6.73 17.19
C ILE A 327 13.52 -8.10 16.55
N THR A 328 12.42 -8.21 15.82
CA THR A 328 12.00 -9.47 15.17
C THR A 328 13.04 -9.94 14.15
N ASN A 329 13.51 -9.05 13.27
CA ASN A 329 14.53 -9.36 12.28
C ASN A 329 15.88 -9.69 12.92
N ALA A 330 16.25 -9.03 14.02
CA ALA A 330 17.47 -9.35 14.76
C ALA A 330 17.41 -10.75 15.38
N ARG A 331 16.26 -11.16 15.95
CA ARG A 331 16.06 -12.52 16.46
C ARG A 331 16.14 -13.57 15.36
N LYS A 332 15.43 -13.37 14.25
CA LYS A 332 15.48 -14.28 13.09
C LYS A 332 16.90 -14.42 12.52
N LEU A 333 17.65 -13.31 12.48
CA LEU A 333 19.04 -13.31 12.04
C LEU A 333 19.91 -14.15 12.98
N LEU A 334 19.77 -13.99 14.31
CA LEU A 334 20.48 -14.79 15.31
C LEU A 334 20.14 -16.29 15.20
N GLU A 335 18.85 -16.61 15.07
CA GLU A 335 18.34 -17.99 14.91
C GLU A 335 18.90 -18.68 13.67
N LYS A 336 19.01 -17.96 12.55
CA LYS A 336 19.61 -18.49 11.32
C LYS A 336 21.06 -18.95 11.50
N PHE A 337 21.78 -18.40 12.48
CA PHE A 337 23.15 -18.80 12.81
C PHE A 337 23.25 -19.65 14.09
N GLY A 338 22.13 -20.24 14.52
CA GLY A 338 22.09 -21.23 15.61
C GLY A 338 22.04 -20.64 17.02
N TYR A 339 21.75 -19.35 17.17
CA TYR A 339 21.53 -18.72 18.48
C TYR A 339 20.03 -18.72 18.82
N ARG A 340 19.65 -18.84 20.09
CA ARG A 340 18.24 -18.72 20.47
C ARG A 340 17.79 -17.26 20.39
N GLY A 341 16.64 -16.99 19.78
CA GLY A 341 16.10 -15.63 19.63
C GLY A 341 15.82 -14.91 20.97
N ASP A 342 15.60 -15.66 22.04
CA ASP A 342 15.41 -15.13 23.40
C ASP A 342 16.71 -14.64 24.07
N MET A 343 17.88 -14.93 23.48
CA MET A 343 19.16 -14.34 23.92
C MET A 343 19.25 -12.84 23.66
N LEU A 344 18.39 -12.30 22.80
CA LEU A 344 18.27 -10.87 22.55
C LEU A 344 17.28 -10.25 23.55
N GLU A 345 17.85 -9.63 24.58
CA GLU A 345 17.12 -8.76 25.51
C GLU A 345 17.27 -7.31 25.06
N VAL A 346 16.15 -6.57 25.02
CA VAL A 346 16.11 -5.16 24.65
C VAL A 346 15.39 -4.41 25.76
N ARG A 347 16.02 -3.37 26.31
CA ARG A 347 15.52 -2.57 27.44
C ARG A 347 15.60 -1.06 27.16
#